data_AF-A0A918RLT0-F1
#
_entry.id   AF-A0A918RLT0-F1
#
_cell.length_a   1.000
_cell.length_b   1.000
_cell.length_c   1.000
_cell.angle_alpha   90.00
_cell.angle_beta   90.00
_cell.angle_gamma   90.00
#
_symmetry.space_group_name_H-M   'P 1'
#
loop_
_entity.id
_entity.type
_entity.pdbx_description
1 polymer ?
#
loop_
_entity_poly.entity_id
_entity_poly.type
_entity_poly.pdbx_seq_one_letter_code
_entity_poly.pdbx_strand_id
1 'polypeptide(L)'
;MSNIHVKRELDLNAEQCSALAEKLLDKLTAKFGGSYKPDGENYRYRHTAGVDATVEPRAGELTVNVKLGFMTRALAPQLEREMNKVLDEHLPA
;
A
#
# COMPACT_ATOMS: atom_id res chain seq x y z
N MET A 1 0.83 1.17 19.03
CA MET A 1 1.13 1.12 17.58
C MET A 1 -0.17 1.31 16.83
N SER A 2 -0.19 2.11 15.77
CA SER A 2 -1.39 2.22 14.92
C SER A 2 -1.16 1.37 13.69
N ASN A 3 -2.10 0.49 13.37
CA ASN A 3 -2.05 -0.36 12.19
C ASN A 3 -3.23 0.02 11.31
N ILE A 4 -2.96 0.22 10.03
CA ILE A 4 -3.98 0.41 9.00
C ILE A 4 -4.00 -0.89 8.20
N HIS A 5 -5.18 -1.46 8.05
CA HIS A 5 -5.40 -2.63 7.22
C HIS A 5 -6.40 -2.24 6.14
N VAL A 6 -5.94 -2.18 4.90
CA VAL A 6 -6.80 -1.94 3.74
C VAL A 6 -6.82 -3.21 2.93
N LYS A 7 -7.99 -3.83 2.83
CA LYS A 7 -8.25 -4.94 1.92
C LYS A 7 -9.24 -4.48 0.87
N ARG A 8 -8.92 -4.68 -0.40
CA ARG A 8 -9.81 -4.39 -1.53
C ARG A 8 -9.92 -5.59 -2.44
N GLU A 9 -11.15 -5.98 -2.72
CA GLU A 9 -11.46 -6.92 -3.80
C GLU A 9 -11.36 -6.14 -5.12
N LEU A 10 -10.69 -6.74 -6.09
CA LEU A 10 -10.38 -6.17 -7.39
C LEU A 10 -10.73 -7.21 -8.43
N ASP A 11 -11.42 -6.85 -9.51
CA ASP A 11 -11.64 -7.78 -10.62
C ASP A 11 -10.43 -7.77 -11.57
N LEU A 12 -9.26 -8.11 -11.02
CA LEU A 12 -7.97 -8.05 -11.69
C LEU A 12 -7.25 -9.40 -11.59
N ASN A 13 -6.55 -9.77 -12.66
CA ASN A 13 -5.69 -10.94 -12.65
C ASN A 13 -4.41 -10.69 -11.82
N ALA A 14 -3.63 -11.75 -11.55
CA ALA A 14 -2.44 -11.66 -10.71
C ALA A 14 -1.42 -10.63 -11.22
N GLU A 15 -1.19 -10.55 -12.53
CA GLU A 15 -0.26 -9.59 -13.14
C GLU A 15 -0.73 -8.15 -12.95
N GLN A 16 -2.02 -7.88 -13.14
CA GLN A 16 -2.63 -6.57 -12.93
C GLN A 16 -2.59 -6.16 -11.46
N CYS A 17 -2.81 -7.09 -10.53
CA CYS A 17 -2.68 -6.85 -9.10
C CYS A 17 -1.24 -6.49 -8.71
N SER A 18 -0.24 -7.18 -9.27
CA SER A 18 1.18 -6.84 -9.04
C SER A 18 1.55 -5.48 -9.61
N ALA A 19 1.11 -5.16 -10.83
CA ALA A 19 1.32 -3.83 -11.42
C ALA A 19 0.65 -2.72 -10.60
N LEU A 20 -0.53 -2.99 -10.05
CA LEU A 20 -1.22 -2.06 -9.14
C LEU A 20 -0.47 -1.90 -7.81
N ALA A 21 0.05 -2.98 -7.25
CA ALA A 21 0.87 -2.96 -6.05
C ALA A 21 2.12 -2.08 -6.25
N GLU A 22 2.83 -2.25 -7.37
CA GLU A 22 4.00 -1.43 -7.71
C GLU A 22 3.60 0.04 -7.89
N LYS A 23 2.52 0.34 -8.62
CA LYS A 23 2.03 1.72 -8.81
C LYS A 23 1.63 2.38 -7.48
N LEU A 24 1.04 1.63 -6.56
CA LEU A 24 0.73 2.09 -5.21
C LEU A 24 2.03 2.46 -4.46
N LEU A 25 3.01 1.57 -4.48
CA LEU A 25 4.29 1.75 -3.79
C LEU A 25 5.10 2.91 -4.37
N ASP A 26 5.08 3.09 -5.69
CA ASP A 26 5.69 4.23 -6.37
C ASP A 26 5.05 5.53 -5.96
N LYS A 27 3.72 5.61 -5.91
CA LYS A 27 3.01 6.80 -5.43
C LYS A 27 3.31 7.10 -3.96
N LEU A 28 3.37 6.07 -3.11
CA LEU A 28 3.74 6.24 -1.70
C LEU A 28 5.18 6.75 -1.57
N THR A 29 6.11 6.18 -2.34
CA THR A 29 7.52 6.57 -2.35
C THR A 29 7.71 7.98 -2.89
N ALA A 30 7.01 8.36 -3.95
CA ALA A 30 7.06 9.71 -4.53
C ALA A 30 6.47 10.77 -3.60
N LYS A 31 5.39 10.45 -2.86
CA LYS A 31 4.68 11.40 -2.02
C LYS A 31 5.22 11.53 -0.61
N PHE A 32 5.60 10.41 0.00
CA PHE A 32 6.04 10.35 1.39
C PHE A 32 7.54 10.08 1.52
N GLY A 33 8.23 9.70 0.44
CA GLY A 33 9.62 9.24 0.47
C GLY A 33 9.74 7.76 0.82
N GLY A 34 10.96 7.29 1.10
CA GLY A 34 11.22 5.92 1.55
C GLY A 34 11.67 5.00 0.43
N SER A 35 11.52 3.70 0.65
CA SER A 35 11.86 2.68 -0.35
C SER A 35 11.02 1.43 -0.13
N TYR A 36 10.79 0.67 -1.18
CA TYR A 36 10.20 -0.64 -1.08
C TYR A 36 11.11 -1.70 -1.69
N LYS A 37 10.90 -2.95 -1.28
CA LYS A 37 11.59 -4.12 -1.82
C LYS A 37 10.58 -5.24 -2.02
N PRO A 38 10.74 -6.07 -3.05
CA PRO A 38 10.02 -7.33 -3.15
C PRO A 38 10.37 -8.24 -1.96
N ASP A 39 9.38 -8.98 -1.47
CA ASP A 39 9.46 -9.94 -0.37
C ASP A 39 8.63 -11.18 -0.74
N GLY A 40 9.23 -12.06 -1.56
CA GLY A 40 8.52 -13.19 -2.16
C GLY A 40 7.50 -12.73 -3.19
N GLU A 41 6.23 -13.07 -2.96
CA GLU A 41 5.07 -12.65 -3.79
C GLU A 41 4.50 -11.28 -3.34
N ASN A 42 5.05 -10.72 -2.27
CA ASN A 42 4.59 -9.48 -1.66
C ASN A 42 5.64 -8.38 -1.84
N TYR A 43 5.29 -7.17 -1.43
CA TYR A 43 6.20 -6.04 -1.39
C TYR A 43 6.22 -5.42 -0.01
N ARG A 44 7.40 -5.02 0.44
CA ARG A 44 7.58 -4.35 1.72
C ARG A 44 8.14 -2.96 1.53
N TYR A 45 7.36 -1.96 1.91
CA TYR A 45 7.71 -0.56 1.93
C TYR A 45 8.16 -0.12 3.33
N ARG A 46 9.23 0.67 3.39
CA ARG A 46 9.75 1.23 4.63
C ARG A 46 10.11 2.70 4.45
N HIS A 47 9.66 3.50 5.40
CA HIS A 47 10.03 4.90 5.53
C HIS A 47 10.86 5.14 6.80
N THR A 48 11.86 6.02 6.72
CA THR A 48 12.76 6.36 7.85
C THR A 48 12.03 6.98 9.04
N ALA A 49 10.86 7.59 8.83
CA ALA A 49 10.03 8.13 9.91
C ALA A 49 9.30 7.04 10.73
N GLY A 50 9.48 5.75 10.44
CA GLY A 50 8.81 4.65 11.15
C GLY A 50 7.46 4.29 10.53
N VAL A 51 7.43 4.17 9.20
CA VAL A 51 6.34 3.53 8.47
C VAL A 51 6.86 2.20 7.92
N ASP A 52 6.16 1.11 8.19
CA ASP A 52 6.43 -0.22 7.60
C ASP A 52 5.13 -0.71 6.98
N ALA A 53 5.07 -0.79 5.65
CA ALA A 53 3.90 -1.25 4.92
C ALA A 53 4.20 -2.53 4.15
N THR A 54 3.27 -3.47 4.15
CA THR A 54 3.32 -4.71 3.39
C THR A 54 2.15 -4.72 2.41
N VAL A 55 2.43 -4.94 1.14
CA VAL A 55 1.45 -5.02 0.06
C VAL A 55 1.46 -6.46 -0.45
N GLU A 56 0.30 -7.09 -0.41
CA GLU A 56 0.08 -8.48 -0.79
C GLU A 56 -0.91 -8.51 -1.97
N PRO A 57 -0.40 -8.49 -3.21
CA PRO A 57 -1.22 -8.69 -4.39
C PRO A 57 -1.60 -10.16 -4.52
N ARG A 58 -2.90 -10.45 -4.62
CA ARG A 58 -3.44 -11.76 -4.93
C ARG A 58 -4.39 -11.63 -6.12
N ALA A 59 -4.65 -12.72 -6.83
CA ALA A 59 -5.66 -12.72 -7.88
C ALA A 59 -7.02 -12.35 -7.27
N GLY A 60 -7.66 -11.29 -7.76
CA GLY A 60 -8.95 -10.86 -7.24
C GLY A 60 -8.91 -9.94 -6.01
N GLU A 61 -7.76 -9.73 -5.36
CA GLU A 61 -7.68 -8.92 -4.15
C GLU A 61 -6.30 -8.28 -3.93
N LEU A 62 -6.26 -7.07 -3.36
CA LEU A 62 -5.05 -6.43 -2.87
C LEU A 62 -5.20 -6.13 -1.39
N THR A 63 -4.26 -6.64 -0.59
CA THR A 63 -4.19 -6.35 0.84
C THR A 63 -2.99 -5.47 1.14
N VAL A 64 -3.20 -4.40 1.89
CA VAL A 64 -2.16 -3.47 2.30
C VAL A 64 -2.20 -3.29 3.82
N ASN A 65 -1.12 -3.70 4.46
CA ASN A 65 -0.91 -3.63 5.90
C ASN A 65 0.11 -2.55 6.22
N VAL A 66 -0.29 -1.45 6.85
CA VAL A 66 0.62 -0.37 7.26
C VAL A 66 0.76 -0.35 8.76
N LYS A 67 2.00 -0.38 9.25
CA LYS A 67 2.37 -0.21 10.64
C LYS A 67 3.02 1.16 10.83
N LEU A 68 2.45 1.95 11.73
CA LEU A 68 2.92 3.29 12.04
C LEU A 68 3.49 3.35 13.46
N GLY A 69 4.70 3.90 13.54
CA GLY A 69 5.33 4.32 14.78
C GLY A 69 4.59 5.49 15.44
N PHE A 70 5.04 5.86 16.64
CA PHE A 70 4.40 6.92 17.43
C PHE A 70 4.40 8.28 16.70
N MET A 71 5.51 8.61 16.04
CA MET A 71 5.67 9.89 15.32
C MET A 71 4.85 9.96 14.03
N THR A 72 4.58 8.84 13.37
CA THR A 72 3.87 8.79 12.07
C THR A 72 2.37 8.58 12.19
N ARG A 73 1.84 8.52 13.42
CA ARG A 73 0.41 8.35 13.68
C ARG A 73 -0.45 9.46 13.07
N ALA A 74 0.05 10.70 13.01
CA ALA A 74 -0.65 11.81 12.37
C ALA A 74 -0.77 11.68 10.85
N LEU A 75 0.13 10.89 10.22
CA LEU A 75 0.09 10.62 8.78
C LEU A 75 -0.86 9.48 8.42
N ALA A 76 -1.35 8.72 9.41
CA ALA A 76 -2.27 7.60 9.20
C ALA A 76 -3.45 7.92 8.24
N PRO A 77 -4.27 8.97 8.49
CA PRO A 77 -5.40 9.28 7.62
C PRO A 77 -4.95 9.70 6.21
N GLN A 78 -3.78 10.32 6.07
CA GLN A 78 -3.25 10.73 4.77
C GLN A 78 -2.76 9.52 3.97
N LEU A 79 -2.06 8.58 4.62
CA LEU A 79 -1.64 7.33 3.99
C LEU A 79 -2.84 6.52 3.52
N GLU A 80 -3.82 6.33 4.41
CA GLU A 80 -5.05 5.61 4.11
C GLU A 80 -5.81 6.24 2.94
N ARG A 81 -5.93 7.58 2.92
CA ARG A 81 -6.58 8.30 1.82
C ARG A 81 -5.86 8.11 0.49
N GLU A 82 -4.53 8.18 0.48
CA GLU A 82 -3.76 7.96 -0.75
C GLU A 82 -3.88 6.53 -1.24
N MET A 83 -3.79 5.55 -0.34
CA MET A 83 -3.97 4.14 -0.70
C MET A 83 -5.36 3.90 -1.29
N ASN A 84 -6.42 4.37 -0.63
CA ASN A 84 -7.78 4.26 -1.15
C ASN A 84 -7.90 4.98 -2.50
N LYS A 85 -7.32 6.18 -2.66
CA LYS A 85 -7.37 6.89 -3.94
C LYS A 85 -6.74 6.10 -5.09
N VAL A 86 -5.58 5.47 -4.88
CA VAL A 86 -4.94 4.65 -5.91
C VAL A 86 -5.79 3.42 -6.26
N LEU A 87 -6.39 2.81 -5.24
CA LEU A 87 -7.25 1.64 -5.39
C LEU A 87 -8.56 2.00 -6.11
N ASP A 88 -9.20 3.10 -5.71
CA ASP A 88 -10.42 3.64 -6.30
C ASP A 88 -10.21 4.06 -7.77
N GLU A 89 -9.03 4.57 -8.13
CA GLU A 89 -8.70 4.89 -9.54
C GLU A 89 -8.70 3.65 -10.46
N HIS A 90 -8.63 2.43 -9.92
CA HIS A 90 -8.58 1.18 -10.68
C HIS A 90 -9.87 0.36 -10.57
N LEU A 91 -10.81 0.78 -9.73
CA LEU A 91 -12.13 0.19 -9.65
C LEU A 91 -13.06 0.93 -10.63
N PRO A 92 -13.74 0.22 -11.55
CA PRO A 92 -14.85 0.83 -12.28
C PRO A 92 -15.96 1.19 -11.28
N ALA A 93 -16.48 2.42 -11.39
CA ALA A 93 -17.59 2.94 -10.59
C ALA A 93 -18.89 2.15 -10.79
#